data_AF-A0A8T7K3Q3-F1
#
_entry.id   AF-A0A8T7K3Q3-F1
#
_cell.length_a   1.000
_cell.length_b   1.000
_cell.length_c   1.000
_cell.angle_alpha   90.00
_cell.angle_beta   90.00
_cell.angle_gamma   90.00
#
_symmetry.space_group_name_H-M   'P 1'
#
loop_
_entity.id
_entity.type
_entity.pdbx_description
1 polymer ?
#
loop_
_entity_poly.entity_id
_entity_poly.type
_entity_poly.pdbx_seq_one_letter_code
_entity_poly.pdbx_strand_id
1 'polypeptide(L)'
;MMNANPVIALFLALGLMILAARTAGALARRFDQPRVLGELLVGVALGPTLLDILHSSGLGLNQAHLEETIHELAELGVLLLMFKIGLEVRLKELLLVGRVALIAGVIGAALPVLFTLPAVLVFGQTWQAGLFAGVALAATSVSISAQVLLEIGMLQTREGSALLATAVVDDVVAILLLSFAAAFTSAGGTVELGALLWILARMLLFIGAALALAWFVLPRLLHWIHGQPHLAHSYGVAAFALILALLFGWAAERFGGVAAITGAFIAGVGLAQTREKVKRQFEDAIANIAYAFLVPIFFVSVGLAVNLRQFPLAGIPLAGLLLLAAVASKLIGVTLGARWGGFAPAPAFRLSVCMISRGEVGLIIAAFGLERGVFPPDQPVFAALFVVILLTTVLTPPLVRYVYRAQPRPGVAG
;
A
#
# COMPACT_ATOMS: atom_id res chain seq x y z
N MET A 1 -22.58 13.24 -34.31
CA MET A 1 -21.92 12.61 -33.14
C MET A 1 -20.56 13.27 -33.02
N MET A 2 -20.42 14.27 -32.14
CA MET A 2 -19.11 14.88 -31.88
C MET A 2 -18.23 13.79 -31.27
N ASN A 3 -17.05 13.55 -31.85
CA ASN A 3 -16.00 12.77 -31.20
C ASN A 3 -15.75 13.44 -29.84
N ALA A 4 -16.34 12.91 -28.78
CA ALA A 4 -16.16 13.45 -27.45
C ALA A 4 -14.66 13.34 -27.16
N ASN A 5 -14.01 14.48 -26.95
CA ASN A 5 -12.61 14.51 -26.55
C ASN A 5 -12.50 13.63 -25.28
N PRO A 6 -11.73 12.52 -25.31
CA PRO A 6 -11.68 11.56 -24.20
C PRO A 6 -11.26 12.22 -22.87
N VAL A 7 -10.54 13.35 -22.96
CA VAL A 7 -10.15 14.18 -21.82
C VAL A 7 -11.36 14.77 -21.07
N ILE A 8 -12.49 15.05 -21.75
CA ILE A 8 -13.69 15.57 -21.09
C ILE A 8 -14.31 14.52 -20.15
N ALA A 9 -14.32 13.25 -20.59
CA ALA A 9 -14.76 12.15 -19.73
C ALA A 9 -13.87 12.01 -18.50
N LEU A 10 -12.55 12.18 -18.68
CA LEU A 10 -11.61 12.20 -17.56
C LEU A 10 -11.91 13.35 -16.57
N PHE A 11 -12.15 14.57 -17.05
CA PHE A 11 -12.50 15.69 -16.17
C PHE A 11 -13.75 15.43 -15.35
N LEU A 12 -14.79 14.88 -15.99
CA LEU A 12 -16.04 14.53 -15.29
C LEU A 12 -15.81 13.40 -14.28
N ALA A 13 -15.11 12.33 -14.67
CA ALA A 13 -14.80 11.21 -13.79
C ALA A 13 -14.02 11.67 -12.55
N LEU A 14 -12.93 12.43 -12.74
CA LEU A 14 -12.13 12.96 -11.63
C LEU A 14 -12.95 13.90 -10.73
N GLY A 15 -13.75 14.78 -11.32
CA GLY A 15 -14.63 15.68 -10.57
C GLY A 15 -15.63 14.92 -9.68
N LEU A 16 -16.28 13.89 -10.24
CA LEU A 16 -17.20 13.03 -9.51
C LEU A 16 -16.50 12.22 -8.42
N MET A 17 -15.35 11.62 -8.73
CA MET A 17 -14.56 10.84 -7.76
C MET A 17 -14.14 11.70 -6.58
N ILE A 18 -13.60 12.90 -6.81
CA ILE A 18 -13.14 13.80 -5.74
C ILE A 18 -14.33 14.30 -4.91
N LEU A 19 -15.43 14.71 -5.55
CA LEU A 19 -16.64 15.14 -4.84
C LEU A 19 -17.18 14.01 -3.96
N ALA A 20 -17.29 12.81 -4.51
CA ALA A 20 -17.76 11.63 -3.81
C ALA A 20 -16.84 11.26 -2.63
N ALA A 21 -15.52 11.24 -2.85
CA ALA A 21 -14.52 11.00 -1.81
C ALA A 21 -14.65 12.01 -0.65
N ARG A 22 -14.76 13.30 -0.96
CA ARG A 22 -14.88 14.35 0.05
C ARG A 22 -16.16 14.25 0.87
N THR A 23 -17.29 13.98 0.21
CA THR A 23 -18.59 13.83 0.89
C THR A 23 -18.61 12.58 1.76
N ALA A 24 -18.19 11.44 1.22
CA ALA A 24 -18.15 10.17 1.96
C ALA A 24 -17.13 10.18 3.10
N GLY A 25 -15.94 10.75 2.89
CA GLY A 25 -14.93 10.92 3.95
C GLY A 25 -15.36 11.90 5.05
N ALA A 26 -16.14 12.93 4.70
CA ALA A 26 -16.78 13.80 5.70
C ALA A 26 -17.86 13.05 6.50
N LEU A 27 -18.66 12.21 5.83
CA LEU A 27 -19.68 11.39 6.48
C LEU A 27 -19.06 10.33 7.41
N ALA A 28 -18.01 9.64 6.97
CA ALA A 28 -17.29 8.66 7.78
C ALA A 28 -16.79 9.27 9.10
N ARG A 29 -16.22 10.48 9.04
CA ARG A 29 -15.80 11.21 10.24
C ARG A 29 -16.94 11.58 11.18
N ARG A 30 -18.15 11.85 10.67
CA ARG A 30 -19.32 12.08 11.53
C ARG A 30 -19.68 10.84 12.36
N PHE A 31 -19.31 9.65 11.88
CA PHE A 31 -19.47 8.37 12.60
C PHE A 31 -18.20 7.91 13.33
N ASP A 32 -17.25 8.81 13.61
CA ASP A 32 -15.96 8.50 14.27
C ASP A 32 -15.10 7.45 13.52
N GLN A 33 -15.30 7.33 12.20
CA GLN A 33 -14.51 6.47 11.32
C GLN A 33 -13.42 7.27 10.58
N PRO A 34 -12.28 6.63 10.23
CA PRO A 34 -11.28 7.24 9.36
C PRO A 34 -11.86 7.68 8.01
N ARG A 35 -11.37 8.80 7.46
CA ARG A 35 -11.84 9.35 6.16
C ARG A 35 -11.64 8.34 5.05
N VAL A 36 -10.49 7.69 5.03
CA VAL A 36 -10.12 6.66 4.05
C VAL A 36 -11.17 5.56 3.91
N LEU A 37 -11.88 5.19 4.99
CA LEU A 37 -12.96 4.21 4.91
C LEU A 37 -14.11 4.72 4.02
N GLY A 38 -14.51 5.98 4.18
CA GLY A 38 -15.55 6.59 3.35
C GLY A 38 -15.12 6.69 1.88
N GLU A 39 -13.86 7.02 1.62
CA GLU A 39 -13.29 7.12 0.27
C GLU A 39 -13.24 5.74 -0.44
N LEU A 40 -12.86 4.69 0.28
CA LEU A 40 -12.91 3.30 -0.22
C LEU A 40 -14.35 2.85 -0.51
N LEU A 41 -15.27 3.05 0.44
CA LEU A 41 -16.67 2.63 0.32
C LEU A 41 -17.39 3.36 -0.82
N VAL A 42 -17.11 4.65 -1.03
CA VAL A 42 -17.70 5.37 -2.15
C VAL A 42 -17.12 4.92 -3.48
N GLY A 43 -15.84 4.53 -3.53
CA GLY A 43 -15.27 3.84 -4.69
C GLY A 43 -16.02 2.57 -5.03
N VAL A 44 -16.31 1.71 -4.05
CA VAL A 44 -17.12 0.49 -4.25
C VAL A 44 -18.52 0.83 -4.79
N ALA A 45 -19.12 1.92 -4.29
CA ALA A 45 -20.43 2.36 -4.75
C ALA A 45 -20.42 2.90 -6.18
N LEU A 46 -19.39 3.67 -6.56
CA LEU A 46 -19.23 4.19 -7.91
C LEU A 46 -18.81 3.08 -8.90
N GLY A 47 -18.14 2.04 -8.42
CA GLY A 47 -17.62 0.93 -9.21
C GLY A 47 -18.70 -0.04 -9.71
N PRO A 48 -18.28 -1.13 -10.40
CA PRO A 48 -19.19 -2.08 -11.05
C PRO A 48 -20.08 -2.85 -10.07
N THR A 49 -19.76 -2.84 -8.78
CA THR A 49 -20.60 -3.43 -7.74
C THR A 49 -21.98 -2.79 -7.66
N LEU A 50 -22.09 -1.45 -7.72
CA LEU A 50 -23.37 -0.74 -7.57
C LEU A 50 -23.73 0.10 -8.80
N LEU A 51 -22.99 1.16 -9.09
CA LEU A 51 -23.37 2.16 -10.11
C LEU A 51 -22.69 1.96 -11.46
N ASP A 52 -21.49 1.38 -11.49
CA ASP A 52 -20.67 1.17 -12.68
C ASP A 52 -20.48 2.44 -13.52
N ILE A 53 -20.10 3.55 -12.88
CA ILE A 53 -20.11 4.87 -13.50
C ILE A 53 -19.17 4.97 -14.72
N LEU A 54 -18.05 4.24 -14.69
CA LEU A 54 -17.04 4.30 -15.76
C LEU A 54 -17.54 3.65 -17.06
N HIS A 55 -18.43 2.67 -16.97
CA HIS A 55 -19.04 2.02 -18.15
C HIS A 55 -20.37 2.67 -18.56
N SER A 56 -20.79 3.73 -17.86
CA SER A 56 -22.06 4.42 -18.13
C SER A 56 -22.03 5.19 -19.45
N SER A 57 -22.84 4.73 -20.41
CA SER A 57 -23.04 5.41 -21.70
C SER A 57 -23.80 6.73 -21.55
N GLY A 58 -24.69 6.86 -20.56
CA GLY A 58 -25.50 8.06 -20.33
C GLY A 58 -24.69 9.28 -19.88
N LEU A 59 -23.55 9.07 -19.21
CA LEU A 59 -22.63 10.13 -18.79
C LEU A 59 -21.47 10.34 -19.78
N GLY A 60 -21.39 9.55 -20.86
CA GLY A 60 -20.29 9.60 -21.81
C GLY A 60 -18.92 9.16 -21.25
N LEU A 61 -18.93 8.45 -20.11
CA LEU A 61 -17.72 8.00 -19.41
C LEU A 61 -17.15 6.70 -19.96
N ASN A 62 -17.94 5.94 -20.72
CA ASN A 62 -17.49 4.70 -21.37
C ASN A 62 -16.52 5.01 -22.52
N GLN A 63 -15.27 5.28 -22.18
CA GLN A 63 -14.17 5.61 -23.10
C GLN A 63 -13.05 4.59 -22.96
N ALA A 64 -12.46 4.20 -24.09
CA ALA A 64 -11.24 3.42 -24.09
C ALA A 64 -10.14 4.21 -23.35
N HIS A 65 -9.44 3.55 -22.42
CA HIS A 65 -8.34 4.07 -21.59
C HIS A 65 -8.71 4.95 -20.38
N LEU A 66 -9.99 5.26 -20.13
CA LEU A 66 -10.36 6.09 -18.97
C LEU A 66 -9.95 5.43 -17.65
N GLU A 67 -10.25 4.14 -17.49
CA GLU A 67 -9.92 3.37 -16.28
C GLU A 67 -8.40 3.27 -16.07
N GLU A 68 -7.65 3.02 -17.13
CA GLU A 68 -6.18 2.97 -17.12
C GLU A 68 -5.58 4.31 -16.71
N THR A 69 -6.05 5.42 -17.29
CA THR A 69 -5.57 6.76 -16.90
C THR A 69 -5.90 7.09 -15.43
N ILE A 70 -7.08 6.68 -14.94
CA ILE A 70 -7.44 6.84 -13.52
C ILE A 70 -6.53 5.99 -12.63
N HIS A 71 -6.16 4.79 -13.07
CA HIS A 71 -5.23 3.91 -12.36
C HIS A 71 -3.83 4.52 -12.26
N GLU A 72 -3.27 5.03 -13.35
CA GLU A 72 -1.97 5.72 -13.34
C GLU A 72 -1.96 6.96 -12.41
N LEU A 73 -3.05 7.74 -12.41
CA LEU A 73 -3.21 8.87 -11.49
C LEU A 73 -3.32 8.40 -10.03
N ALA A 74 -3.97 7.26 -9.78
CA ALA A 74 -4.06 6.65 -8.46
C ALA A 74 -2.68 6.18 -7.97
N GLU A 75 -1.83 5.62 -8.83
CA GLU A 75 -0.45 5.26 -8.50
C GLU A 75 0.38 6.48 -8.08
N LEU A 76 0.24 7.60 -8.80
CA LEU A 76 0.85 8.88 -8.38
C LEU A 76 0.30 9.35 -7.03
N GLY A 77 -0.98 9.13 -6.75
CA GLY A 77 -1.61 9.45 -5.47
C GLY A 77 -1.02 8.69 -4.29
N VAL A 78 -0.88 7.37 -4.41
CA VAL A 78 -0.26 6.56 -3.34
C VAL A 78 1.23 6.84 -3.20
N LEU A 79 1.93 7.14 -4.30
CA LEU A 79 3.33 7.56 -4.27
C LEU A 79 3.51 8.83 -3.44
N LEU A 80 2.70 9.87 -3.70
CA LEU A 80 2.75 11.12 -2.92
C LEU A 80 2.27 10.95 -1.48
N LEU A 81 1.27 10.09 -1.24
CA LEU A 81 0.85 9.72 0.10
C LEU A 81 2.02 9.12 0.90
N MET A 82 2.74 8.16 0.31
CA MET A 82 3.87 7.50 0.96
C MET A 82 5.07 8.43 1.14
N PHE A 83 5.31 9.33 0.19
CA PHE A 83 6.27 10.43 0.37
C PHE A 83 5.91 11.29 1.58
N LYS A 84 4.66 11.76 1.66
CA LYS A 84 4.14 12.57 2.79
C LYS A 84 4.27 11.82 4.11
N ILE A 85 3.93 10.54 4.14
CA ILE A 85 4.11 9.67 5.32
C ILE A 85 5.59 9.63 5.73
N GLY A 86 6.51 9.52 4.76
CA GLY A 86 7.94 9.60 5.02
C GLY A 86 8.38 10.90 5.69
N LEU A 87 7.79 12.05 5.33
CA LEU A 87 8.09 13.36 5.96
C LEU A 87 7.79 13.39 7.46
N GLU A 88 6.82 12.61 7.90
CA GLU A 88 6.39 12.55 9.30
C GLU A 88 7.29 11.63 10.14
N VAL A 89 8.16 10.86 9.50
CA VAL A 89 8.85 9.73 10.14
C VAL A 89 10.29 10.08 10.47
N ARG A 90 10.66 9.81 11.71
CA ARG A 90 12.02 10.04 12.20
C ARG A 90 12.85 8.78 12.00
N LEU A 91 13.87 8.84 11.14
CA LEU A 91 14.75 7.69 10.86
C LEU A 91 15.34 7.07 12.14
N LYS A 92 15.70 7.87 13.15
CA LYS A 92 16.20 7.36 14.42
C LYS A 92 15.21 6.40 15.09
N GLU A 93 13.92 6.73 15.05
CA GLU A 93 12.86 5.88 15.61
C GLU A 93 12.65 4.62 14.79
N LEU A 94 12.76 4.72 13.45
CA LEU A 94 12.73 3.59 12.53
C LEU A 94 13.86 2.58 12.84
N LEU A 95 15.08 3.06 13.09
CA LEU A 95 16.22 2.22 13.43
C LEU A 95 16.08 1.55 14.80
N LEU A 96 15.48 2.23 15.78
CA LEU A 96 15.23 1.68 17.13
C LEU A 96 14.24 0.51 17.14
N VAL A 97 13.43 0.36 16.09
CA VAL A 97 12.49 -0.76 15.93
C VAL A 97 12.96 -1.77 14.88
N GLY A 98 14.19 -1.66 14.37
CA GLY A 98 14.70 -2.52 13.29
C GLY A 98 14.64 -4.02 13.60
N ARG A 99 14.93 -4.43 14.85
CA ARG A 99 14.82 -5.85 15.26
C ARG A 99 13.37 -6.35 15.25
N VAL A 100 12.44 -5.51 15.71
CA VAL A 100 10.99 -5.80 15.67
C VAL A 100 10.54 -5.93 14.22
N ALA A 101 10.91 -4.97 13.39
CA ALA A 101 10.56 -4.96 11.97
C ALA A 101 11.08 -6.17 11.20
N LEU A 102 12.35 -6.55 11.42
CA LEU A 102 12.95 -7.69 10.75
C LEU A 102 12.23 -9.00 11.09
N ILE A 103 12.07 -9.29 12.37
CA ILE A 103 11.47 -10.56 12.81
C ILE A 103 9.97 -10.60 12.48
N ALA A 104 9.25 -9.51 12.75
CA ALA A 104 7.82 -9.42 12.46
C ALA A 104 7.52 -9.45 10.97
N GLY A 105 8.35 -8.81 10.14
CA GLY A 105 8.19 -8.78 8.68
C GLY A 105 8.43 -10.14 8.06
N VAL A 106 9.51 -10.83 8.45
CA VAL A 106 9.82 -12.18 7.94
C VAL A 106 8.74 -13.19 8.34
N ILE A 107 8.36 -13.26 9.61
CA ILE A 107 7.35 -14.21 10.08
C ILE A 107 5.97 -13.82 9.54
N GLY A 108 5.64 -12.53 9.54
CA GLY A 108 4.36 -11.99 9.07
C GLY A 108 4.14 -12.13 7.56
N ALA A 109 5.19 -12.18 6.75
CA ALA A 109 5.11 -12.47 5.32
C ALA A 109 5.10 -13.98 5.02
N ALA A 110 5.82 -14.79 5.82
CA ALA A 110 5.90 -16.24 5.60
C ALA A 110 4.65 -17.01 6.07
N LEU A 111 4.06 -16.65 7.21
CA LEU A 111 2.90 -17.37 7.75
C LEU A 111 1.65 -17.38 6.83
N PRO A 112 1.32 -16.32 6.09
CA PRO A 112 0.23 -16.36 5.12
C PRO A 112 0.33 -17.57 4.18
N VAL A 113 1.51 -17.85 3.63
CA VAL A 113 1.73 -19.03 2.77
C VAL A 113 1.41 -20.35 3.48
N LEU A 114 1.84 -20.48 4.74
CA LEU A 114 1.61 -21.70 5.52
C LEU A 114 0.13 -21.93 5.87
N PHE A 115 -0.65 -20.84 6.01
CA PHE A 115 -2.07 -20.92 6.37
C PHE A 115 -2.97 -21.06 5.14
N THR A 116 -2.62 -20.43 4.02
CA THR A 116 -3.44 -20.44 2.80
C THR A 116 -3.27 -21.72 2.00
N LEU A 117 -2.08 -22.32 2.00
CA LEU A 117 -1.82 -23.57 1.27
C LEU A 117 -2.79 -24.69 1.68
N PRO A 118 -2.94 -25.06 2.97
CA PRO A 118 -3.92 -26.06 3.37
C PRO A 118 -5.36 -25.60 3.12
N ALA A 119 -5.65 -24.30 3.28
CA ALA A 119 -6.98 -23.75 3.02
C ALA A 119 -7.44 -23.96 1.57
N VAL A 120 -6.52 -23.82 0.61
CA VAL A 120 -6.79 -23.98 -0.82
C VAL A 120 -6.87 -25.48 -1.19
N LEU A 121 -5.98 -26.32 -0.64
CA LEU A 121 -5.97 -27.77 -0.86
C LEU A 121 -7.26 -28.48 -0.43
N VAL A 122 -7.89 -28.05 0.68
CA VAL A 122 -9.16 -28.62 1.15
C VAL A 122 -10.30 -28.46 0.13
N PHE A 123 -10.21 -27.46 -0.75
CA PHE A 123 -11.16 -27.23 -1.84
C PHE A 123 -10.75 -27.90 -3.15
N GLY A 124 -9.86 -28.90 -3.11
CA GLY A 124 -9.42 -29.68 -4.28
C GLY A 124 -8.53 -28.91 -5.26
N GLN A 125 -8.00 -27.76 -4.83
CA GLN A 125 -7.15 -26.89 -5.64
C GLN A 125 -5.70 -27.38 -5.60
N THR A 126 -4.88 -26.91 -6.54
CA THR A 126 -3.47 -27.32 -6.62
C THR A 126 -2.61 -26.68 -5.53
N TRP A 127 -1.49 -27.32 -5.17
CA TRP A 127 -0.56 -26.73 -4.21
C TRP A 127 0.11 -25.46 -4.76
N GLN A 128 0.27 -25.36 -6.07
CA GLN A 128 0.76 -24.16 -6.77
C GLN A 128 -0.21 -23.00 -6.57
N ALA A 129 -1.52 -23.24 -6.71
CA ALA A 129 -2.56 -22.25 -6.41
C ALA A 129 -2.51 -21.84 -4.93
N GLY A 130 -2.32 -22.80 -4.01
CA GLY A 130 -2.17 -22.52 -2.58
C GLY A 130 -0.94 -21.66 -2.25
N LEU A 131 0.19 -21.94 -2.90
CA LEU A 131 1.43 -21.17 -2.78
C LEU A 131 1.23 -19.75 -3.29
N PHE A 132 0.76 -19.56 -4.53
CA PHE A 132 0.52 -18.24 -5.12
C PHE A 132 -0.54 -17.44 -4.35
N ALA A 133 -1.62 -18.08 -3.91
CA ALA A 133 -2.62 -17.47 -3.03
C ALA A 133 -1.98 -16.97 -1.71
N GLY A 134 -1.08 -17.76 -1.15
CA GLY A 134 -0.32 -17.40 0.03
C GLY A 134 0.61 -16.22 -0.17
N VAL A 135 1.31 -16.17 -1.30
CA VAL A 135 2.18 -15.05 -1.65
C VAL A 135 1.36 -13.78 -1.91
N ALA A 136 0.24 -13.88 -2.63
CA ALA A 136 -0.69 -12.76 -2.84
C ALA A 136 -1.21 -12.21 -1.51
N LEU A 137 -1.55 -13.10 -0.58
CA LEU A 137 -1.98 -12.77 0.78
C LEU A 137 -0.79 -12.55 1.74
N ALA A 138 0.46 -12.54 1.29
CA ALA A 138 1.61 -12.16 2.10
C ALA A 138 1.86 -10.65 2.01
N ALA A 139 1.71 -10.09 0.81
CA ALA A 139 1.90 -8.66 0.51
C ALA A 139 0.93 -7.77 1.29
N THR A 140 1.44 -6.82 2.05
CA THR A 140 0.65 -5.90 2.88
C THR A 140 0.49 -4.54 2.21
N SER A 141 -0.69 -3.92 2.28
CA SER A 141 -0.87 -2.53 1.86
C SER A 141 -0.63 -1.59 3.04
N VAL A 142 0.62 -1.13 3.18
CA VAL A 142 1.02 -0.21 4.26
C VAL A 142 0.34 1.15 4.16
N SER A 143 0.05 1.63 2.95
CA SER A 143 -0.49 2.97 2.68
C SER A 143 -1.81 3.24 3.41
N ILE A 144 -2.71 2.24 3.47
CA ILE A 144 -4.01 2.36 4.16
C ILE A 144 -3.80 2.50 5.66
N SER A 145 -3.08 1.56 6.28
CA SER A 145 -2.84 1.57 7.72
C SER A 145 -2.04 2.78 8.17
N ALA A 146 -1.03 3.19 7.40
CA ALA A 146 -0.24 4.39 7.67
C ALA A 146 -1.09 5.66 7.56
N GLN A 147 -1.99 5.76 6.57
CA GLN A 147 -2.95 6.86 6.48
C GLN A 147 -3.91 6.88 7.66
N VAL A 148 -4.41 5.72 8.13
CA VAL A 148 -5.27 5.65 9.31
C VAL A 148 -4.52 6.10 10.56
N LEU A 149 -3.29 5.60 10.78
CA LEU A 149 -2.45 6.03 11.90
C LEU A 149 -2.12 7.53 11.85
N LEU A 150 -1.92 8.08 10.66
CA LEU A 150 -1.72 9.51 10.47
C LEU A 150 -2.96 10.30 10.89
N GLU A 151 -4.15 9.90 10.43
CA GLU A 151 -5.42 10.58 10.75
C GLU A 151 -5.75 10.56 12.25
N ILE A 152 -5.43 9.46 12.94
CA ILE A 152 -5.69 9.35 14.39
C ILE A 152 -4.56 9.91 15.26
N GLY A 153 -3.45 10.37 14.65
CA GLY A 153 -2.31 11.00 15.33
C GLY A 153 -1.32 10.01 15.97
N MET A 154 -1.27 8.78 15.48
CA MET A 154 -0.44 7.69 16.03
C MET A 154 0.73 7.27 15.12
N LEU A 155 0.89 7.90 13.94
CA LEU A 155 1.97 7.55 13.00
C LEU A 155 3.38 7.82 13.57
N GLN A 156 3.53 8.88 14.37
CA GLN A 156 4.81 9.27 14.98
C GLN A 156 5.13 8.49 16.27
N THR A 157 4.38 7.43 16.60
CA THR A 157 4.73 6.57 17.75
C THR A 157 5.73 5.49 17.37
N ARG A 158 6.23 4.78 18.39
CA ARG A 158 7.07 3.61 18.19
C ARG A 158 6.37 2.51 17.38
N GLU A 159 5.06 2.33 17.56
CA GLU A 159 4.27 1.39 16.75
C GLU A 159 4.09 1.87 15.31
N GLY A 160 3.90 3.17 15.08
CA GLY A 160 3.83 3.73 13.73
C GLY A 160 5.15 3.58 12.96
N SER A 161 6.28 3.87 13.63
CA SER A 161 7.62 3.58 13.08
C SER A 161 7.81 2.08 12.80
N ALA A 162 7.32 1.20 13.70
CA ALA A 162 7.41 -0.23 13.50
C ALA A 162 6.54 -0.71 12.34
N LEU A 163 5.33 -0.16 12.13
CA LEU A 163 4.50 -0.46 10.96
C LEU A 163 5.27 -0.23 9.65
N LEU A 164 5.85 0.96 9.52
CA LEU A 164 6.55 1.36 8.30
C LEU A 164 7.82 0.53 8.08
N ALA A 165 8.62 0.33 9.13
CA ALA A 165 9.82 -0.50 9.04
C ALA A 165 9.49 -1.96 8.71
N THR A 166 8.43 -2.51 9.33
CA THR A 166 8.01 -3.90 9.08
C THR A 166 7.48 -4.06 7.67
N ALA A 167 6.75 -3.07 7.14
CA ALA A 167 6.25 -3.08 5.76
C ALA A 167 7.37 -3.15 4.73
N VAL A 168 8.48 -2.41 4.92
CA VAL A 168 9.63 -2.49 4.00
C VAL A 168 10.24 -3.89 3.99
N VAL A 169 10.34 -4.55 5.15
CA VAL A 169 10.81 -5.94 5.24
C VAL A 169 9.79 -6.90 4.61
N ASP A 170 8.50 -6.68 4.86
CA ASP A 170 7.39 -7.47 4.31
C ASP A 170 7.40 -7.47 2.77
N ASP A 171 7.59 -6.30 2.14
CA ASP A 171 7.72 -6.17 0.68
C ASP A 171 8.91 -6.96 0.13
N VAL A 172 10.05 -6.88 0.82
CA VAL A 172 11.26 -7.64 0.42
C VAL A 172 10.97 -9.14 0.46
N VAL A 173 10.36 -9.61 1.55
CA VAL A 173 10.05 -11.03 1.71
C VAL A 173 8.97 -11.46 0.73
N ALA A 174 7.95 -10.65 0.47
CA ALA A 174 6.90 -10.95 -0.50
C ALA A 174 7.45 -11.16 -1.92
N ILE A 175 8.40 -10.32 -2.36
CA ILE A 175 9.06 -10.47 -3.67
C ILE A 175 9.94 -11.72 -3.74
N LEU A 176 10.65 -12.06 -2.65
CA LEU A 176 11.40 -13.31 -2.58
C LEU A 176 10.47 -14.53 -2.64
N LEU A 177 9.35 -14.49 -1.91
CA LEU A 177 8.34 -15.54 -1.94
C LEU A 177 7.70 -15.66 -3.34
N LEU A 178 7.43 -14.55 -4.02
CA LEU A 178 6.95 -14.55 -5.40
C LEU A 178 7.97 -15.16 -6.36
N SER A 179 9.24 -14.76 -6.23
CA SER A 179 10.32 -15.28 -7.05
C SER A 179 10.48 -16.80 -6.88
N PHE A 180 10.37 -17.27 -5.64
CA PHE A 180 10.35 -18.69 -5.31
C PHE A 180 9.13 -19.39 -5.93
N ALA A 181 7.93 -18.86 -5.75
CA ALA A 181 6.70 -19.42 -6.31
C ALA A 181 6.77 -19.50 -7.84
N ALA A 182 7.23 -18.45 -8.51
CA ALA A 182 7.41 -18.41 -9.95
C ALA A 182 8.39 -19.49 -10.43
N ALA A 183 9.57 -19.60 -9.81
CA ALA A 183 10.59 -20.58 -10.18
C ALA A 183 10.14 -22.03 -9.98
N PHE A 184 9.37 -22.31 -8.92
CA PHE A 184 8.81 -23.64 -8.66
C PHE A 184 7.68 -24.04 -9.63
N THR A 185 7.03 -23.07 -10.27
CA THR A 185 5.96 -23.32 -11.25
C THR A 185 6.45 -23.39 -12.70
N SER A 186 7.64 -22.88 -13.00
CA SER A 186 8.27 -23.08 -14.31
C SER A 186 8.75 -24.52 -14.52
N ALA A 187 8.56 -25.05 -15.73
CA ALA A 187 8.95 -26.41 -16.13
C ALA A 187 10.47 -26.62 -15.99
N GLY A 188 10.90 -27.15 -14.84
CA GLY A 188 12.30 -27.37 -14.50
C GLY A 188 12.58 -27.43 -13.00
N GLY A 189 11.73 -26.82 -12.15
CA GLY A 189 11.72 -27.01 -10.69
C GLY A 189 12.99 -26.64 -9.92
N THR A 190 14.03 -26.15 -10.59
CA THR A 190 15.29 -25.73 -9.97
C THR A 190 15.25 -24.24 -9.72
N VAL A 191 15.19 -23.86 -8.44
CA VAL A 191 15.46 -22.48 -8.03
C VAL A 191 16.96 -22.25 -8.16
N GLU A 192 17.36 -21.40 -9.10
CA GLU A 192 18.72 -20.90 -9.16
C GLU A 192 18.99 -20.03 -7.93
N LEU A 193 19.66 -20.60 -6.93
CA LEU A 193 19.99 -19.92 -5.68
C LEU A 193 20.74 -18.60 -5.93
N GLY A 194 21.55 -18.56 -6.99
CA GLY A 194 22.23 -17.35 -7.46
C GLY A 194 21.28 -16.23 -7.89
N ALA A 195 20.18 -16.54 -8.57
CA ALA A 195 19.18 -15.56 -8.97
C ALA A 195 18.44 -14.96 -7.75
N LEU A 196 18.06 -15.78 -6.78
CA LEU A 196 17.45 -15.30 -5.53
C LEU A 196 18.41 -14.43 -4.71
N LEU A 197 19.66 -14.87 -4.55
CA LEU A 197 20.69 -14.08 -3.86
C LEU A 197 20.96 -12.77 -4.58
N TRP A 198 20.93 -12.76 -5.91
CA TRP A 198 21.06 -11.54 -6.71
C TRP A 198 19.89 -10.57 -6.51
N ILE A 199 18.65 -11.07 -6.53
CA ILE A 199 17.45 -10.25 -6.24
C ILE A 199 17.57 -9.63 -4.84
N LEU A 200 17.88 -10.44 -3.83
CA LEU A 200 18.05 -9.97 -2.46
C LEU A 200 19.17 -8.93 -2.34
N ALA A 201 20.34 -9.22 -2.91
CA ALA A 201 21.48 -8.31 -2.89
C ALA A 201 21.17 -6.98 -3.58
N ARG A 202 20.51 -7.02 -4.75
CA ARG A 202 20.07 -5.84 -5.49
C ARG A 202 19.10 -4.99 -4.67
N MET A 203 18.11 -5.60 -4.01
CA MET A 203 17.13 -4.92 -3.17
C MET A 203 17.79 -4.27 -1.94
N LEU A 204 18.63 -5.01 -1.21
CA LEU A 204 19.33 -4.48 -0.04
C LEU A 204 20.32 -3.37 -0.40
N LEU A 205 21.06 -3.54 -1.50
CA LEU A 205 21.97 -2.53 -2.02
C LEU A 205 21.20 -1.25 -2.38
N PHE A 206 20.07 -1.38 -3.09
CA PHE A 206 19.24 -0.23 -3.43
C PHE A 206 18.68 0.47 -2.18
N ILE A 207 18.04 -0.26 -1.26
CA ILE A 207 17.47 0.33 -0.05
C ILE A 207 18.56 1.02 0.78
N GLY A 208 19.72 0.37 0.95
CA GLY A 208 20.86 0.94 1.66
C GLY A 208 21.42 2.19 0.97
N ALA A 209 21.59 2.16 -0.35
CA ALA A 209 22.06 3.29 -1.14
C ALA A 209 21.05 4.46 -1.14
N ALA A 210 19.76 4.17 -1.27
CA ALA A 210 18.69 5.17 -1.23
C ALA A 210 18.61 5.83 0.16
N LEU A 211 18.68 5.06 1.24
CA LEU A 211 18.74 5.60 2.61
C LEU A 211 20.01 6.42 2.84
N ALA A 212 21.18 5.96 2.36
CA ALA A 212 22.42 6.72 2.44
C ALA A 212 22.33 8.03 1.64
N LEU A 213 21.78 8.02 0.43
CA LEU A 213 21.56 9.21 -0.38
C LEU A 213 20.59 10.18 0.31
N ALA A 214 19.48 9.66 0.81
CA ALA A 214 18.46 10.39 1.56
C ALA A 214 19.05 11.03 2.84
N TRP A 215 20.01 10.38 3.49
CA TRP A 215 20.64 10.87 4.73
C TRP A 215 21.81 11.83 4.51
N PHE A 216 22.69 11.55 3.55
CA PHE A 216 23.94 12.29 3.38
C PHE A 216 23.88 13.38 2.31
N VAL A 217 23.10 13.17 1.25
CA VAL A 217 23.07 14.06 0.08
C VAL A 217 21.88 14.99 0.15
N LEU A 218 20.69 14.47 0.46
CA LEU A 218 19.46 15.26 0.48
C LEU A 218 19.53 16.48 1.40
N PRO A 219 19.98 16.36 2.67
CA PRO A 219 20.05 17.52 3.56
C PRO A 219 21.04 18.58 3.07
N ARG A 220 22.18 18.16 2.48
CA ARG A 220 23.19 19.07 1.93
C ARG A 220 22.66 19.82 0.70
N LEU A 221 22.02 19.08 -0.20
CA LEU A 221 21.41 19.63 -1.40
C LEU A 221 20.32 20.65 -1.05
N LEU A 222 19.50 20.34 -0.06
CA LEU A 222 18.43 21.23 0.40
C LEU A 222 18.94 22.48 1.11
N HIS A 223 20.02 22.35 1.89
CA HIS A 223 20.71 23.51 2.44
C HIS A 223 21.27 24.42 1.36
N TRP A 224 21.84 23.85 0.31
CA TRP A 224 22.34 24.61 -0.83
C TRP A 224 21.21 25.31 -1.59
N ILE A 225 20.10 24.63 -1.88
CA ILE A 225 18.93 25.21 -2.54
C ILE A 225 18.32 26.35 -1.71
N HIS A 226 18.19 26.17 -0.39
CA HIS A 226 17.69 27.22 0.50
C HIS A 226 18.61 28.45 0.59
N GLY A 227 19.90 28.27 0.33
CA GLY A 227 20.85 29.37 0.24
C GLY A 227 20.73 30.18 -1.06
N GLN A 228 19.92 29.73 -2.02
CA GLN A 228 19.75 30.37 -3.33
C GLN A 228 18.40 31.07 -3.42
N PRO A 229 18.33 32.41 -3.24
CA PRO A 229 17.06 33.15 -3.18
C PRO A 229 16.21 33.04 -4.47
N HIS A 230 16.82 32.81 -5.63
CA HIS A 230 16.11 32.63 -6.90
C HIS A 230 15.43 31.26 -7.05
N LEU A 231 16.01 30.19 -6.49
CA LEU A 231 15.47 28.82 -6.54
C LEU A 231 14.45 28.55 -5.42
N ALA A 232 14.54 29.29 -4.31
CA ALA A 232 13.66 29.16 -3.15
C ALA A 232 12.29 29.88 -3.30
N HIS A 233 11.97 30.45 -4.47
CA HIS A 233 10.65 31.03 -4.74
C HIS A 233 9.55 29.94 -4.70
N SER A 234 8.31 30.34 -4.35
CA SER A 234 7.20 29.50 -3.84
C SER A 234 6.94 28.14 -4.51
N TYR A 235 7.22 27.96 -5.81
CA TYR A 235 6.97 26.70 -6.53
C TYR A 235 8.18 25.76 -6.59
N GLY A 236 9.40 26.26 -6.34
CA GLY A 236 10.64 25.46 -6.44
C GLY A 236 10.71 24.34 -5.40
N VAL A 237 10.22 24.60 -4.18
CA VAL A 237 10.15 23.62 -3.10
C VAL A 237 9.18 22.49 -3.43
N ALA A 238 7.97 22.81 -3.87
CA ALA A 238 6.95 21.83 -4.27
C ALA A 238 7.42 20.96 -5.45
N ALA A 239 7.99 21.60 -6.48
CA ALA A 239 8.53 20.91 -7.64
C ALA A 239 9.70 19.98 -7.24
N PHE A 240 10.60 20.44 -6.37
CA PHE A 240 11.71 19.61 -5.88
C PHE A 240 11.21 18.40 -5.08
N ALA A 241 10.19 18.57 -4.25
CA ALA A 241 9.55 17.49 -3.50
C ALA A 241 9.04 16.39 -4.44
N LEU A 242 8.30 16.83 -5.47
CA LEU A 242 7.73 15.96 -6.48
C LEU A 242 8.81 15.25 -7.29
N ILE A 243 9.85 15.98 -7.72
CA ILE A 243 11.00 15.40 -8.43
C ILE A 243 11.67 14.32 -7.58
N LEU A 244 11.89 14.57 -6.29
CA LEU A 244 12.48 13.57 -5.41
C LEU A 244 11.59 12.34 -5.25
N ALA A 245 10.29 12.54 -5.01
CA ALA A 245 9.34 11.44 -4.88
C ALA A 245 9.32 10.56 -6.14
N LEU A 246 9.23 11.19 -7.31
CA LEU A 246 9.21 10.51 -8.61
C LEU A 246 10.53 9.81 -8.93
N LEU A 247 11.68 10.47 -8.73
CA LEU A 247 12.99 9.89 -9.03
C LEU A 247 13.33 8.73 -8.11
N PHE A 248 13.04 8.83 -6.81
CA PHE A 248 13.26 7.72 -5.89
C PHE A 248 12.29 6.57 -6.15
N GLY A 249 11.02 6.86 -6.47
CA GLY A 249 10.04 5.83 -6.84
C GLY A 249 10.45 5.09 -8.11
N TRP A 250 10.78 5.83 -9.17
CA TRP A 250 11.32 5.27 -10.41
C TRP A 250 12.59 4.44 -10.17
N ALA A 251 13.52 4.95 -9.37
CA ALA A 251 14.76 4.23 -9.06
C ALA A 251 14.50 2.94 -8.24
N ALA A 252 13.49 2.93 -7.37
CA ALA A 252 13.13 1.77 -6.57
C ALA A 252 12.67 0.60 -7.44
N GLU A 253 11.81 0.85 -8.42
CA GLU A 253 11.38 -0.20 -9.34
C GLU A 253 12.48 -0.56 -10.33
N ARG A 254 13.10 0.46 -10.96
CA ARG A 254 14.06 0.25 -12.04
C ARG A 254 15.35 -0.41 -11.58
N PHE A 255 15.87 -0.02 -10.42
CA PHE A 255 17.16 -0.48 -9.89
C PHE A 255 17.02 -1.36 -8.65
N GLY A 256 16.05 -1.12 -7.78
CA GLY A 256 15.84 -1.94 -6.58
C GLY A 256 15.00 -3.19 -6.81
N GLY A 257 14.05 -3.16 -7.75
CA GLY A 257 13.02 -4.17 -7.86
C GLY A 257 12.03 -4.14 -6.69
N VAL A 258 11.87 -3.00 -6.03
CA VAL A 258 10.92 -2.76 -4.94
C VAL A 258 9.87 -1.77 -5.43
N ALA A 259 8.65 -1.81 -4.87
CA ALA A 259 7.57 -0.91 -5.26
C ALA A 259 7.97 0.58 -5.19
N ALA A 260 7.51 1.39 -6.15
CA ALA A 260 7.82 2.82 -6.22
C ALA A 260 7.45 3.58 -4.93
N ILE A 261 6.38 3.16 -4.26
CA ILE A 261 5.92 3.72 -2.99
C ILE A 261 6.99 3.65 -1.88
N THR A 262 7.83 2.61 -1.88
CA THR A 262 8.93 2.44 -0.92
C THR A 262 10.07 3.40 -1.21
N GLY A 263 10.37 3.66 -2.49
CA GLY A 263 11.32 4.69 -2.90
C GLY A 263 10.87 6.09 -2.46
N ALA A 264 9.62 6.45 -2.75
CA ALA A 264 9.04 7.72 -2.35
C ALA A 264 9.01 7.90 -0.83
N PHE A 265 8.69 6.84 -0.08
CA PHE A 265 8.79 6.82 1.37
C PHE A 265 10.22 7.12 1.88
N ILE A 266 11.24 6.46 1.32
CA ILE A 266 12.65 6.71 1.69
C ILE A 266 13.06 8.16 1.41
N ALA A 267 12.63 8.72 0.28
CA ALA A 267 12.87 10.13 -0.04
C ALA A 267 12.25 11.07 1.00
N GLY A 268 11.01 10.78 1.41
CA GLY A 268 10.32 11.51 2.48
C GLY A 268 11.07 11.43 3.82
N VAL A 269 11.51 10.24 4.22
CA VAL A 269 12.29 10.04 5.47
C VAL A 269 13.62 10.80 5.44
N GLY A 270 14.28 10.90 4.29
CA GLY A 270 15.47 11.74 4.13
C GLY A 270 15.17 13.22 4.34
N LEU A 271 14.08 13.69 3.75
CA LEU A 271 13.65 15.08 3.86
C LEU A 271 13.24 15.45 5.28
N ALA A 272 12.65 14.51 6.03
CA ALA A 272 12.24 14.67 7.42
C ALA A 272 13.41 15.03 8.36
N GLN A 273 14.66 14.80 7.93
CA GLN A 273 15.86 15.14 8.71
C GLN A 273 16.36 16.57 8.50
N THR A 274 15.75 17.30 7.57
CA THR A 274 16.11 18.71 7.33
C THR A 274 15.56 19.63 8.42
N ARG A 275 15.94 20.90 8.38
CA ARG A 275 15.44 21.89 9.35
C ARG A 275 13.91 21.95 9.30
N GLU A 276 13.28 22.05 10.46
CA GLU A 276 11.81 22.07 10.62
C GLU A 276 11.11 23.07 9.68
N LYS A 277 11.68 24.26 9.47
CA LYS A 277 11.13 25.26 8.55
C LYS A 277 11.10 24.76 7.10
N VAL A 278 12.15 24.09 6.66
CA VAL A 278 12.27 23.50 5.32
C VAL A 278 11.25 22.39 5.19
N LYS A 279 11.27 21.44 6.15
CA LYS A 279 10.32 20.33 6.22
C LYS A 279 8.86 20.80 6.08
N ARG A 280 8.43 21.80 6.85
CA ARG A 280 7.04 22.32 6.80
C ARG A 280 6.65 22.88 5.43
N GLN A 281 7.55 23.59 4.75
CA GLN A 281 7.27 24.09 3.40
C GLN A 281 7.02 22.95 2.40
N PHE A 282 7.79 21.87 2.53
CA PHE A 282 7.61 20.66 1.72
C PHE A 282 6.33 19.92 2.08
N GLU A 283 6.01 19.80 3.37
CA GLU A 283 4.77 19.19 3.85
C GLU A 283 3.54 19.93 3.33
N ASP A 284 3.49 21.26 3.48
CA ASP A 284 2.36 22.06 3.01
C ASP A 284 2.20 21.98 1.49
N ALA A 285 3.31 22.04 0.75
CA ALA A 285 3.31 21.92 -0.70
C ALA A 285 2.76 20.58 -1.19
N ILE A 286 3.26 19.47 -0.63
CA ILE A 286 2.81 18.13 -1.00
C ILE A 286 1.39 17.86 -0.49
N ALA A 287 1.06 18.27 0.72
CA ALA A 287 -0.26 18.02 1.30
C ALA A 287 -1.38 18.64 0.46
N ASN A 288 -1.16 19.85 -0.06
CA ASN A 288 -2.13 20.50 -0.93
C ASN A 288 -2.36 19.74 -2.24
N ILE A 289 -1.31 19.24 -2.89
CA ILE A 289 -1.45 18.50 -4.15
C ILE A 289 -2.00 17.09 -3.89
N ALA A 290 -1.42 16.38 -2.93
CA ALA A 290 -1.76 15.00 -2.61
C ALA A 290 -3.20 14.90 -2.08
N TYR A 291 -3.55 15.61 -1.00
CA TYR A 291 -4.85 15.44 -0.35
C TYR A 291 -5.98 16.23 -0.98
N ALA A 292 -5.72 17.21 -1.85
CA ALA A 292 -6.78 17.87 -2.61
C ALA A 292 -7.15 17.11 -3.89
N PHE A 293 -6.20 16.38 -4.48
CA PHE A 293 -6.36 15.80 -5.80
C PHE A 293 -6.08 14.30 -5.84
N LEU A 294 -4.80 13.89 -5.73
CA LEU A 294 -4.39 12.54 -6.10
C LEU A 294 -4.73 11.43 -5.07
N VAL A 295 -4.67 11.73 -3.78
CA VAL A 295 -4.97 10.74 -2.72
C VAL A 295 -6.44 10.32 -2.69
N PRO A 296 -7.42 11.25 -2.82
CA PRO A 296 -8.82 10.86 -3.01
C PRO A 296 -9.02 9.96 -4.24
N ILE A 297 -8.35 10.26 -5.35
CA ILE A 297 -8.42 9.44 -6.57
C ILE A 297 -7.89 8.03 -6.29
N PHE A 298 -6.76 7.91 -5.59
CA PHE A 298 -6.21 6.62 -5.19
C PHE A 298 -7.20 5.76 -4.40
N PHE A 299 -7.75 6.27 -3.29
CA PHE A 299 -8.65 5.47 -2.46
C PHE A 299 -9.97 5.15 -3.16
N VAL A 300 -10.52 6.07 -3.96
CA VAL A 300 -11.71 5.77 -4.77
C VAL A 300 -11.39 4.73 -5.84
N SER A 301 -10.23 4.83 -6.52
CA SER A 301 -9.79 3.86 -7.54
C SER A 301 -9.65 2.44 -6.98
N VAL A 302 -9.11 2.29 -5.77
CA VAL A 302 -9.09 0.99 -5.05
C VAL A 302 -10.50 0.43 -4.88
N GLY A 303 -11.49 1.27 -4.58
CA GLY A 303 -12.90 0.86 -4.53
C GLY A 303 -13.55 0.65 -5.90
N LEU A 304 -13.12 1.34 -6.95
CA LEU A 304 -13.64 1.17 -8.32
C LEU A 304 -13.26 -0.19 -8.92
N ALA A 305 -12.10 -0.73 -8.54
CA ALA A 305 -11.68 -2.07 -8.97
C ALA A 305 -12.63 -3.19 -8.51
N VAL A 306 -13.56 -2.88 -7.59
CA VAL A 306 -14.35 -3.84 -6.85
C VAL A 306 -15.60 -4.25 -7.60
N ASN A 307 -15.64 -5.53 -7.97
CA ASN A 307 -16.78 -6.14 -8.66
C ASN A 307 -17.35 -7.34 -7.90
N LEU A 308 -18.27 -7.07 -6.97
CA LEU A 308 -18.96 -8.14 -6.23
C LEU A 308 -20.05 -8.84 -7.06
N ARG A 309 -20.49 -8.27 -8.19
CA ARG A 309 -21.55 -8.87 -9.04
C ARG A 309 -21.06 -10.09 -9.79
N GLN A 310 -19.79 -10.11 -10.16
CA GLN A 310 -19.17 -11.21 -10.89
C GLN A 310 -18.63 -12.31 -9.98
N PHE A 311 -18.79 -12.17 -8.65
CA PHE A 311 -18.27 -13.15 -7.71
C PHE A 311 -19.14 -14.43 -7.69
N PRO A 312 -18.58 -15.61 -8.01
CA PRO A 312 -19.35 -16.84 -8.01
C PRO A 312 -19.73 -17.23 -6.58
N LEU A 313 -21.02 -17.48 -6.33
CA LEU A 313 -21.52 -17.89 -5.00
C LEU A 313 -20.82 -19.16 -4.48
N ALA A 314 -20.42 -20.06 -5.37
CA ALA A 314 -19.65 -21.26 -5.05
C ALA A 314 -18.26 -20.95 -4.46
N GLY A 315 -17.72 -19.75 -4.69
CA GLY A 315 -16.45 -19.29 -4.12
C GLY A 315 -16.55 -18.73 -2.70
N ILE A 316 -17.74 -18.49 -2.16
CA ILE A 316 -17.93 -17.90 -0.82
C ILE A 316 -17.23 -18.72 0.27
N PRO A 317 -17.36 -20.06 0.34
CA PRO A 317 -16.71 -20.83 1.42
C PRO A 317 -15.19 -20.76 1.35
N LEU A 318 -14.61 -20.83 0.15
CA LEU A 318 -13.17 -20.67 -0.06
C LEU A 318 -12.70 -19.27 0.34
N ALA A 319 -13.41 -18.22 -0.09
CA ALA A 319 -13.09 -16.84 0.30
C ALA A 319 -13.17 -16.63 1.81
N GLY A 320 -14.17 -17.23 2.48
CA GLY A 320 -14.28 -17.19 3.94
C GLY A 320 -13.10 -17.85 4.64
N LEU A 321 -12.68 -19.04 4.18
CA LEU A 321 -11.52 -19.72 4.75
C LEU A 321 -10.20 -18.98 4.46
N LEU A 322 -10.03 -18.44 3.25
CA LEU A 322 -8.88 -17.62 2.89
C LEU A 322 -8.84 -16.31 3.69
N LEU A 323 -9.98 -15.67 3.95
CA LEU A 323 -10.05 -14.48 4.81
C LEU A 323 -9.59 -14.81 6.23
N LEU A 324 -10.10 -15.90 6.81
CA LEU A 324 -9.67 -16.37 8.12
C LEU A 324 -8.18 -16.68 8.14
N ALA A 325 -7.68 -17.39 7.13
CA ALA A 325 -6.25 -17.70 6.98
C ALA A 325 -5.39 -16.44 6.86
N ALA A 326 -5.80 -15.46 6.04
CA ALA A 326 -5.07 -14.21 5.83
C ALA A 326 -5.02 -13.33 7.08
N VAL A 327 -6.14 -13.22 7.80
CA VAL A 327 -6.22 -12.43 9.05
C VAL A 327 -5.48 -13.14 10.18
N ALA A 328 -5.74 -14.44 10.39
CA ALA A 328 -5.11 -15.20 11.47
C ALA A 328 -3.60 -15.28 11.30
N SER A 329 -3.11 -15.54 10.08
CA SER A 329 -1.67 -15.64 9.82
C SER A 329 -0.93 -14.33 10.08
N LYS A 330 -1.48 -13.17 9.72
CA LYS A 330 -0.90 -11.86 10.08
C LYS A 330 -0.98 -11.57 11.56
N LEU A 331 -2.15 -11.77 12.18
CA LEU A 331 -2.32 -11.52 13.60
C LEU A 331 -1.33 -12.35 14.43
N ILE A 332 -1.21 -13.65 14.13
CA ILE A 332 -0.29 -14.54 14.83
C ILE A 332 1.16 -14.20 14.47
N GLY A 333 1.50 -14.12 13.19
CA GLY A 333 2.88 -13.98 12.73
C GLY A 333 3.52 -12.66 13.15
N VAL A 334 2.82 -11.55 12.92
CA VAL A 334 3.33 -10.22 13.28
C VAL A 334 3.34 -10.04 14.80
N THR A 335 2.32 -10.52 15.53
CA THR A 335 2.33 -10.43 17.00
C THR A 335 3.48 -11.23 17.60
N LEU A 336 3.67 -12.49 17.18
CA LEU A 336 4.77 -13.32 17.66
C LEU A 336 6.13 -12.72 17.30
N GLY A 337 6.31 -12.33 16.04
CA GLY A 337 7.57 -11.76 15.58
C GLY A 337 7.89 -10.43 16.26
N ALA A 338 6.90 -9.56 16.47
CA ALA A 338 7.11 -8.30 17.17
C ALA A 338 7.44 -8.51 18.66
N ARG A 339 6.82 -9.51 19.30
CA ARG A 339 7.15 -9.89 20.69
C ARG A 339 8.59 -10.41 20.81
N TRP A 340 9.01 -11.29 19.92
CA TRP A 340 10.41 -11.77 19.88
C TRP A 340 11.41 -10.67 19.53
N GLY A 341 10.96 -9.65 18.80
CA GLY A 341 11.72 -8.44 18.53
C GLY A 341 11.81 -7.46 19.69
N GLY A 342 11.00 -7.62 20.75
CA GLY A 342 11.06 -6.83 21.99
C GLY A 342 9.83 -5.95 22.27
N PHE A 343 8.74 -6.06 21.52
CA PHE A 343 7.49 -5.38 21.87
C PHE A 343 6.73 -6.10 22.98
N ALA A 344 6.05 -5.32 23.82
CA ALA A 344 5.04 -5.85 24.74
C ALA A 344 3.83 -6.40 23.95
N PRO A 345 3.01 -7.29 24.54
CA PRO A 345 1.91 -7.95 23.82
C PRO A 345 0.90 -6.99 23.16
N ALA A 346 0.53 -5.90 23.85
CA ALA A 346 -0.46 -4.95 23.32
C ALA A 346 0.05 -4.15 22.11
N PRO A 347 1.24 -3.50 22.15
CA PRO A 347 1.85 -2.90 20.95
C PRO A 347 2.08 -3.90 19.80
N ALA A 348 2.49 -5.13 20.11
CA ALA A 348 2.69 -6.18 19.10
C ALA A 348 1.37 -6.56 18.40
N PHE A 349 0.28 -6.70 19.16
CA PHE A 349 -1.04 -6.96 18.60
C PHE A 349 -1.54 -5.81 17.74
N ARG A 350 -1.38 -4.56 18.19
CA ARG A 350 -1.75 -3.37 17.39
C ARG A 350 -0.99 -3.31 16.07
N LEU A 351 0.33 -3.57 16.09
CA LEU A 351 1.14 -3.66 14.88
C LEU A 351 0.59 -4.73 13.92
N SER A 352 0.20 -5.90 14.45
CA SER A 352 -0.38 -6.97 13.63
C SER A 352 -1.70 -6.58 12.96
N VAL A 353 -2.57 -5.83 13.67
CA VAL A 353 -3.82 -5.30 13.10
C VAL A 353 -3.55 -4.32 11.97
N CYS A 354 -2.54 -3.46 12.12
CA CYS A 354 -2.10 -2.55 11.06
C CYS A 354 -1.51 -3.28 9.84
N MET A 355 -1.17 -4.57 9.93
CA MET A 355 -0.61 -5.35 8.83
C MET A 355 -1.61 -6.33 8.19
N ILE A 356 -2.90 -6.24 8.53
CA ILE A 356 -3.94 -7.10 7.95
C ILE A 356 -4.24 -6.70 6.49
N SER A 357 -4.26 -5.40 6.21
CA SER A 357 -4.70 -4.86 4.92
C SER A 357 -3.89 -5.43 3.76
N ARG A 358 -4.59 -5.88 2.73
CA ARG A 358 -4.04 -6.15 1.41
C ARG A 358 -4.34 -4.99 0.46
N GLY A 359 -3.73 -5.00 -0.71
CA GLY A 359 -3.90 -3.93 -1.70
C GLY A 359 -3.34 -4.33 -3.06
N GLU A 360 -2.89 -3.35 -3.84
CA GLU A 360 -2.56 -3.55 -5.26
C GLU A 360 -1.51 -4.63 -5.50
N VAL A 361 -0.46 -4.71 -4.67
CA VAL A 361 0.60 -5.72 -4.83
C VAL A 361 0.06 -7.14 -4.74
N GLY A 362 -0.91 -7.39 -3.85
CA GLY A 362 -1.56 -8.70 -3.75
C GLY A 362 -2.38 -9.05 -4.99
N LEU A 363 -3.05 -8.05 -5.60
CA LEU A 363 -3.80 -8.22 -6.84
C LEU A 363 -2.87 -8.46 -8.04
N ILE A 364 -1.75 -7.74 -8.13
CA ILE A 364 -0.73 -7.95 -9.16
C ILE A 364 -0.19 -9.38 -9.09
N ILE A 365 0.12 -9.87 -7.89
CA ILE A 365 0.59 -11.26 -7.70
C ILE A 365 -0.50 -12.26 -8.07
N ALA A 366 -1.76 -11.99 -7.72
CA ALA A 366 -2.88 -12.84 -8.10
C ALA A 366 -3.06 -12.87 -9.64
N ALA A 367 -2.98 -11.72 -10.31
CA ALA A 367 -3.06 -11.61 -11.77
C ALA A 367 -1.89 -12.33 -12.46
N PHE A 368 -0.68 -12.18 -11.94
CA PHE A 368 0.51 -12.89 -12.42
C PHE A 368 0.39 -14.43 -12.29
N GLY A 369 -0.32 -14.91 -11.27
CA GLY A 369 -0.68 -16.33 -11.13
C GLY A 369 -1.72 -16.78 -12.17
N LEU A 370 -2.70 -15.93 -12.48
CA LEU A 370 -3.70 -16.18 -13.52
C LEU A 370 -3.05 -16.28 -14.90
N GLU A 371 -2.13 -15.36 -15.24
CA GLU A 371 -1.37 -15.37 -16.50
C GLU A 371 -0.51 -16.62 -16.68
N ARG A 372 -0.01 -17.20 -15.58
CA ARG A 372 0.73 -18.48 -15.59
C ARG A 372 -0.15 -19.72 -15.62
N GLY A 373 -1.48 -19.56 -15.65
CA GLY A 373 -2.42 -20.67 -15.57
C GLY A 373 -2.42 -21.38 -14.20
N VAL A 374 -1.86 -20.76 -13.16
CA VAL A 374 -1.88 -21.30 -11.78
C VAL A 374 -3.27 -21.20 -11.17
N PHE A 375 -4.04 -20.19 -11.58
CA PHE A 375 -5.46 -20.07 -11.28
C PHE A 375 -6.28 -20.33 -12.54
N PRO A 376 -6.76 -21.57 -12.76
CA PRO A 376 -7.66 -21.87 -13.86
C PRO A 376 -8.88 -20.93 -13.85
N PRO A 377 -9.28 -20.33 -15.01
CA PRO A 377 -10.37 -19.35 -15.07
C PRO A 377 -11.74 -19.88 -14.60
N ASP A 378 -11.92 -21.20 -14.63
CA ASP A 378 -13.10 -21.93 -14.17
C ASP A 378 -13.14 -22.12 -12.64
N GLN A 379 -12.06 -21.79 -11.93
CA GLN A 379 -11.92 -22.02 -10.49
C GLN A 379 -12.09 -20.73 -9.67
N PRO A 380 -12.70 -20.81 -8.48
CA PRO A 380 -13.05 -19.63 -7.69
C PRO A 380 -11.86 -18.97 -6.99
N VAL A 381 -10.62 -19.46 -7.15
CA VAL A 381 -9.45 -19.02 -6.36
C VAL A 381 -9.12 -17.55 -6.59
N PHE A 382 -9.00 -17.13 -7.86
CA PHE A 382 -8.69 -15.74 -8.21
C PHE A 382 -9.77 -14.78 -7.69
N ALA A 383 -11.04 -15.13 -7.93
CA ALA A 383 -12.18 -14.36 -7.43
C ALA A 383 -12.19 -14.31 -5.88
N ALA A 384 -11.88 -15.42 -5.21
CA ALA A 384 -11.83 -15.48 -3.75
C ALA A 384 -10.69 -14.60 -3.19
N LEU A 385 -9.50 -14.63 -3.80
CA LEU A 385 -8.39 -13.75 -3.45
C LEU A 385 -8.78 -12.28 -3.60
N PHE A 386 -9.43 -11.93 -4.70
CA PHE A 386 -9.93 -10.59 -4.94
C PHE A 386 -10.85 -10.11 -3.80
N VAL A 387 -11.83 -10.92 -3.41
CA VAL A 387 -12.75 -10.61 -2.31
C VAL A 387 -12.02 -10.53 -0.97
N VAL A 388 -11.07 -11.41 -0.69
CA VAL A 388 -10.29 -11.37 0.55
C VAL A 388 -9.46 -10.08 0.63
N ILE A 389 -8.79 -9.71 -0.45
CA ILE A 389 -8.00 -8.49 -0.53
C ILE A 389 -8.90 -7.30 -0.23
N LEU A 390 -10.03 -7.18 -0.94
CA LEU A 390 -11.04 -6.16 -0.69
C LEU A 390 -11.47 -6.09 0.77
N LEU A 391 -11.92 -7.20 1.33
CA LEU A 391 -12.49 -7.23 2.66
C LEU A 391 -11.44 -6.81 3.68
N THR A 392 -10.21 -7.27 3.56
CA THR A 392 -9.13 -6.81 4.45
C THR A 392 -8.83 -5.32 4.29
N THR A 393 -8.86 -4.77 3.06
CA THR A 393 -8.70 -3.33 2.81
C THR A 393 -9.77 -2.50 3.51
N VAL A 394 -11.05 -2.87 3.36
CA VAL A 394 -12.19 -2.12 3.95
C VAL A 394 -12.27 -2.32 5.46
N LEU A 395 -11.94 -3.51 5.98
CA LEU A 395 -12.01 -3.80 7.41
C LEU A 395 -10.84 -3.21 8.21
N THR A 396 -9.70 -2.94 7.58
CA THR A 396 -8.51 -2.47 8.32
C THR A 396 -8.71 -1.11 9.00
N PRO A 397 -9.22 -0.05 8.33
CA PRO A 397 -9.44 1.25 8.97
C PRO A 397 -10.25 1.23 10.27
N PRO A 398 -11.45 0.60 10.34
CA PRO A 398 -12.20 0.53 11.59
C PRO A 398 -11.50 -0.32 12.66
N LEU A 399 -10.83 -1.41 12.27
CA LEU A 399 -10.09 -2.26 13.21
C LEU A 399 -8.90 -1.52 13.83
N VAL A 400 -8.11 -0.81 13.02
CA VAL A 400 -7.01 0.03 13.51
C VAL A 400 -7.55 1.12 14.43
N ARG A 401 -8.60 1.83 14.04
CA ARG A 401 -9.23 2.86 14.90
C ARG A 401 -9.66 2.26 16.25
N TYR A 402 -10.27 1.08 16.24
CA TYR A 402 -10.75 0.40 17.44
C TYR A 402 -9.60 0.05 18.40
N VAL A 403 -8.53 -0.58 17.93
CA VAL A 403 -7.42 -1.02 18.81
C VAL A 403 -6.58 0.13 19.38
N TYR A 404 -6.68 1.33 18.79
CA TYR A 404 -6.03 2.55 19.28
C TYR A 404 -6.96 3.48 20.08
N ARG A 405 -8.25 3.14 20.26
CA ARG A 405 -9.25 4.02 20.91
C ARG A 405 -8.88 4.44 22.33
N ALA A 406 -8.26 3.55 23.11
CA ALA A 406 -7.90 3.79 24.51
C ALA A 406 -6.50 4.40 24.69
N GLN A 407 -5.77 4.67 23.60
CA GLN A 407 -4.43 5.23 23.69
C GLN A 407 -4.50 6.77 23.73
N PRO A 408 -3.85 7.41 24.71
CA PRO A 408 -3.73 8.86 24.71
C PRO A 408 -2.94 9.27 23.47
N ARG A 409 -3.43 10.31 22.77
CA ARG A 409 -2.68 10.89 21.66
C ARG A 409 -1.35 11.42 22.22
N PRO A 410 -0.20 11.02 21.64
CA PRO A 410 1.07 11.66 21.97
C PRO A 410 0.90 13.16 21.79
N GLY A 411 1.30 13.93 22.81
CA GLY A 411 0.99 15.35 22.90
C GLY A 411 1.26 16.09 21.59
N VAL A 412 0.20 16.68 21.01
CA VAL A 412 0.34 17.85 20.16
C VAL A 412 0.87 18.92 21.10
N ALA A 413 2.18 19.12 21.11
CA ALA A 413 2.77 20.28 21.73
C ALA A 413 2.15 21.50 21.04
N GLY A 414 1.25 22.18 21.75
CA GLY A 414 0.69 23.47 21.34
C GLY A 414 1.75 24.55 21.31
#